data_AF-W7BAR6-F1
#
_entry.id   AF-W7BAR6-F1
#
_cell.length_a   1.000
_cell.length_b   1.000
_cell.length_c   1.000
_cell.angle_alpha   90.00
_cell.angle_beta   90.00
_cell.angle_gamma   90.00
#
_symmetry.space_group_name_H-M   'P 1'
#
loop_
_entity.id
_entity.type
_entity.pdbx_description
1 polymer ?
#
loop_
_entity_poly.entity_id
_entity_poly.type
_entity_poly.pdbx_seq_one_letter_code
_entity_poly.pdbx_strand_id
1 'polypeptide(L)'
;MCGFVGCVHDRIAEITGEEKQTFKEMNDMITHRGPDDEGYYTDEHIQFGFRRLSIIDVENGHQPLTYEDERYWIIFNGEIYNYVELREKLKNERYDF
;
A
#
# COMPACT_ATOMS: atom_id res chain seq x y z
N MET A 1 -9.13 10.94 -5.04
CA MET A 1 -8.40 10.64 -3.79
C MET A 1 -8.26 9.13 -3.74
N CYS A 2 -7.07 8.59 -3.51
CA CYS A 2 -6.76 7.15 -3.54
C CYS A 2 -7.75 6.28 -2.73
N GLY A 3 -7.66 4.97 -2.90
CA GLY A 3 -8.44 4.00 -2.14
C GLY A 3 -7.64 2.74 -1.87
N PHE A 4 -8.06 1.97 -0.88
CA PHE A 4 -7.46 0.68 -0.59
C PHE A 4 -8.47 -0.32 -0.04
N VAL A 5 -8.14 -1.59 -0.20
CA VAL A 5 -8.83 -2.73 0.40
C VAL A 5 -7.81 -3.55 1.20
N GLY A 6 -8.27 -4.15 2.30
CA GLY A 6 -7.44 -5.00 3.14
C GLY A 6 -8.23 -6.22 3.59
N CYS A 7 -7.60 -7.40 3.57
CA CYS A 7 -8.14 -8.62 4.15
C CYS A 7 -7.16 -9.14 5.21
N VAL A 8 -7.66 -9.49 6.40
CA VAL A 8 -6.86 -10.04 7.50
C VAL A 8 -7.45 -11.39 7.88
N HIS A 9 -6.59 -12.40 7.94
CA HIS A 9 -6.95 -13.77 8.28
C HIS A 9 -6.52 -14.09 9.71
N ASP A 10 -7.40 -14.72 10.48
CA ASP A 10 -7.15 -15.14 11.86
C ASP A 10 -6.23 -16.37 11.95
N ARG A 11 -6.04 -17.07 10.82
CA ARG A 11 -5.18 -18.25 10.69
C ARG A 11 -4.33 -18.13 9.44
N ILE A 12 -3.16 -18.76 9.49
CA ILE A 12 -2.29 -18.95 8.32
C ILE A 12 -3.11 -19.70 7.26
N ALA A 13 -3.30 -19.06 6.12
CA ALA A 13 -3.98 -19.63 4.98
C ALA A 13 -3.12 -19.42 3.73
N GLU A 14 -2.97 -20.48 2.94
CA GLU A 14 -2.40 -20.34 1.61
C GLU A 14 -3.46 -19.70 0.71
N ILE A 15 -3.18 -18.48 0.25
CA ILE A 15 -4.11 -17.71 -0.57
C ILE A 15 -4.17 -18.34 -1.96
N THR A 16 -5.30 -18.94 -2.29
CA THR A 16 -5.57 -19.58 -3.57
C THR A 16 -5.64 -18.56 -4.72
N GLY A 17 -5.50 -19.04 -5.95
CA GLY A 17 -5.65 -18.20 -7.14
C GLY A 17 -7.05 -17.54 -7.25
N GLU A 18 -8.09 -18.24 -6.80
CA GLU A 18 -9.47 -17.73 -6.78
C GLU A 18 -9.65 -16.60 -5.75
N GLU A 19 -9.03 -16.74 -4.58
CA GLU A 19 -9.02 -15.68 -3.56
C GLU A 19 -8.26 -14.45 -4.05
N LYS A 20 -7.10 -14.62 -4.70
CA LYS A 20 -6.37 -13.50 -5.32
C LYS A 20 -7.20 -12.78 -6.39
N GLN A 21 -7.91 -13.54 -7.21
CA GLN A 21 -8.78 -12.98 -8.24
C GLN A 21 -9.96 -12.21 -7.62
N THR A 22 -10.61 -12.79 -6.60
CA THR A 22 -11.68 -12.13 -5.84
C THR A 22 -11.18 -10.83 -5.21
N PHE A 23 -9.99 -10.86 -4.61
CA PHE A 23 -9.39 -9.68 -4.00
C PHE A 23 -9.05 -8.59 -5.03
N LYS A 24 -8.57 -8.99 -6.22
CA LYS A 24 -8.38 -8.08 -7.35
C LYS A 24 -9.70 -7.41 -7.75
N GLU A 25 -10.79 -8.18 -7.87
CA GLU A 25 -12.12 -7.64 -8.20
C GLU A 25 -12.61 -6.63 -7.14
N MET A 26 -12.34 -6.91 -5.86
CA MET A 26 -12.61 -5.95 -4.78
C MET A 26 -11.84 -4.64 -4.96
N ASN A 27 -10.56 -4.71 -5.35
CA ASN A 27 -9.76 -3.54 -5.64
C ASN A 27 -10.21 -2.82 -6.93
N ASP A 28 -10.66 -3.56 -7.96
CA ASP A 28 -11.20 -3.03 -9.22
C ASP A 28 -12.48 -2.20 -8.97
N MET A 29 -13.34 -2.57 -8.01
CA MET A 29 -14.56 -1.81 -7.67
C MET A 29 -14.28 -0.36 -7.23
N ILE A 30 -13.10 -0.11 -6.66
CA ILE A 30 -12.70 1.22 -6.19
C ILE A 30 -11.75 1.96 -7.14
N THR A 31 -11.59 1.49 -8.39
CA THR A 31 -10.70 2.12 -9.41
C THR A 31 -10.95 3.63 -9.58
N HIS A 32 -12.20 4.06 -9.50
CA HIS A 32 -12.57 5.49 -9.61
C HIS A 32 -11.90 6.41 -8.57
N ARG A 33 -11.38 5.85 -7.47
CA ARG A 33 -10.63 6.59 -6.44
C ARG A 33 -9.17 6.84 -6.82
N GLY A 34 -8.59 5.91 -7.58
CA GLY A 34 -7.20 5.96 -8.00
C GLY A 34 -7.01 5.26 -9.33
N PRO A 35 -7.28 5.96 -10.45
CA PRO A 35 -7.25 5.38 -11.79
C PRO A 35 -5.85 5.27 -12.39
N ASP A 36 -4.83 5.86 -11.74
CA ASP A 36 -3.50 6.02 -12.35
C ASP A 36 -2.61 4.79 -12.14
N ASP A 37 -2.76 4.09 -11.02
CA ASP A 37 -1.91 2.97 -10.64
C ASP A 37 -2.59 2.03 -9.63
N GLU A 38 -2.15 0.78 -9.60
CA GLU A 38 -2.62 -0.26 -8.69
C GLU A 38 -1.47 -1.08 -8.12
N GLY A 39 -1.57 -1.50 -6.87
CA GLY A 39 -0.57 -2.36 -6.26
C GLY A 39 -1.16 -3.32 -5.25
N TYR A 40 -0.41 -4.39 -5.00
CA TYR A 40 -0.85 -5.50 -4.18
C TYR A 40 0.29 -6.02 -3.30
N TYR A 41 -0.04 -6.43 -2.08
CA TYR A 41 0.84 -7.22 -1.21
C TYR A 41 0.03 -8.35 -0.61
N THR A 42 0.66 -9.51 -0.43
CA THR A 42 0.00 -10.68 0.17
C THR A 42 1.01 -11.52 0.91
N ASP A 43 0.70 -11.85 2.15
CA ASP A 43 1.35 -12.91 2.92
C ASP A 43 0.31 -13.91 3.46
N GLU A 44 0.72 -14.75 4.40
CA GLU A 44 -0.12 -15.78 5.02
C GLU A 44 -1.24 -15.26 5.94
N HIS A 45 -1.20 -13.98 6.31
CA HIS A 45 -2.12 -13.33 7.22
C HIS A 45 -2.88 -12.16 6.59
N ILE A 46 -2.29 -11.45 5.63
CA ILE A 46 -2.81 -10.19 5.14
C ILE A 46 -2.77 -10.09 3.62
N GLN A 47 -3.79 -9.45 3.06
CA GLN A 47 -3.80 -8.97 1.68
C GLN A 47 -4.02 -7.45 1.69
N PHE A 48 -3.21 -6.72 0.94
CA PHE A 48 -3.38 -5.29 0.67
C PHE A 48 -3.60 -5.07 -0.82
N GLY A 49 -4.56 -4.21 -1.15
CA GLY A 49 -4.82 -3.72 -2.50
C GLY A 49 -4.94 -2.22 -2.46
N PHE A 50 -4.24 -1.53 -3.36
CA PHE A 50 -4.22 -0.07 -3.42
C PHE A 50 -4.62 0.44 -4.80
N ARG A 51 -5.31 1.59 -4.82
CA ARG A 51 -5.64 2.38 -6.01
C ARG A 51 -5.12 3.78 -5.84
N ARG A 52 -4.18 4.18 -6.68
CA ARG A 52 -3.50 5.47 -6.56
C ARG A 52 -4.05 6.51 -7.54
N LEU A 53 -4.30 7.71 -7.02
CA LEU A 53 -4.40 8.94 -7.80
C LEU A 53 -3.07 9.69 -7.58
N SER A 54 -2.30 9.86 -8.64
CA SER A 54 -0.92 10.33 -8.60
C SER A 54 -0.88 11.86 -8.62
N ILE A 55 -0.65 12.46 -7.45
CA ILE A 55 -0.57 13.92 -7.28
C ILE A 55 0.86 14.36 -6.94
N ILE A 56 1.46 13.75 -5.93
CA ILE A 56 2.83 14.04 -5.47
C ILE A 56 3.70 12.81 -5.73
N ASP A 57 4.91 13.04 -6.24
CA ASP A 57 5.92 12.02 -6.58
C ASP A 57 5.34 10.90 -7.47
N VAL A 58 5.02 11.28 -8.71
CA VAL A 58 4.32 10.39 -9.66
C VAL A 58 5.12 9.10 -9.90
N GLU A 59 6.45 9.18 -9.93
CA GLU A 59 7.33 8.06 -10.28
C GLU A 59 7.56 7.08 -9.12
N ASN A 60 7.73 7.55 -7.88
CA ASN A 60 8.13 6.69 -6.76
C ASN A 60 7.01 6.42 -5.74
N GLY A 61 5.83 7.00 -5.92
CA GLY A 61 4.72 6.89 -4.96
C GLY A 61 3.87 5.62 -5.07
N HIS A 62 4.35 4.56 -5.72
CA HIS A 62 3.63 3.28 -5.81
C HIS A 62 3.39 2.70 -4.40
N GLN A 63 2.23 2.07 -4.20
CA GLN A 63 1.86 1.43 -2.93
C GLN A 63 1.27 0.05 -3.18
N PRO A 64 1.42 -0.93 -2.27
CA PRO A 64 1.94 -0.83 -0.91
C PRO A 64 3.43 -0.45 -0.78
N LEU A 65 3.77 0.36 0.22
CA LEU A 65 5.16 0.72 0.52
C LEU A 65 5.75 -0.26 1.52
N THR A 66 7.07 -0.46 1.42
CA THR A 66 7.82 -1.40 2.24
C THR A 66 9.06 -0.76 2.86
N TYR A 67 9.51 -1.26 4.02
CA TYR A 67 10.71 -0.80 4.73
C TYR A 67 11.39 -1.94 5.49
N GLU A 68 12.72 -1.83 5.67
CA GLU A 68 13.60 -2.80 6.36
C GLU A 68 13.49 -4.22 5.77
N ASP A 69 13.90 -4.38 4.51
CA ASP A 69 13.90 -5.67 3.80
C ASP A 69 12.55 -6.40 3.89
N GLU A 70 11.47 -5.68 3.57
CA GLU A 70 10.10 -6.22 3.55
C GLU A 70 9.53 -6.62 4.92
N ARG A 71 10.17 -6.16 6.00
CA ARG A 71 9.66 -6.36 7.35
C ARG A 71 8.39 -5.55 7.64
N TYR A 72 8.30 -4.33 7.12
CA TYR A 72 7.15 -3.46 7.35
C TYR A 72 6.47 -3.12 6.03
N TRP A 73 5.15 -3.23 6.02
CA TRP A 73 4.31 -2.87 4.87
C TRP A 73 3.23 -1.88 5.28
N ILE A 74 2.98 -0.89 4.42
CA ILE A 74 1.94 0.11 4.65
C ILE A 74 1.17 0.44 3.37
N ILE A 75 -0.13 0.63 3.55
CA ILE A 75 -1.02 1.31 2.61
C ILE A 75 -1.57 2.55 3.29
N PHE A 76 -1.59 3.68 2.59
CA PHE A 76 -1.96 4.96 3.15
C PHE A 76 -2.74 5.81 2.15
N ASN A 77 -3.95 6.21 2.55
CA ASN A 77 -4.75 7.18 1.81
C ASN A 77 -4.86 8.50 2.61
N GLY A 78 -4.08 9.49 2.21
CA GLY A 78 -4.05 10.82 2.81
C GLY A 78 -2.82 11.59 2.36
N GLU A 79 -2.56 12.73 3.00
CA GLU A 79 -1.37 13.55 2.76
C GLU A 79 -0.70 13.87 4.09
N ILE A 80 0.62 13.63 4.17
CA ILE A 80 1.42 14.03 5.33
C ILE A 80 2.04 15.38 5.00
N TYR A 81 1.36 16.47 5.38
CA TYR A 81 1.75 17.82 4.96
C TYR A 81 3.15 18.24 5.42
N ASN A 82 3.64 17.69 6.54
CA ASN A 82 4.96 17.97 7.09
C ASN A 82 5.99 16.85 6.82
N TYR A 83 5.83 16.11 5.70
CA TYR A 83 6.72 15.00 5.38
C TYR A 83 8.18 15.42 5.17
N VAL A 84 8.42 16.67 4.74
CA VAL A 84 9.77 17.21 4.54
C VAL A 84 10.49 17.34 5.88
N GLU A 85 9.86 17.97 6.87
CA GLU A 85 10.42 18.13 8.22
C GLU A 85 10.55 16.78 8.92
N LEU A 86 9.56 15.89 8.73
CA LEU A 86 9.59 14.55 9.29
C LEU A 86 10.75 13.72 8.72
N ARG A 87 11.00 13.78 7.41
CA ARG A 87 12.11 13.08 6.76
C ARG A 87 13.46 13.54 7.32
N GLU A 88 13.67 14.84 7.49
CA GLU A 88 14.92 15.35 8.09
C GLU A 88 15.08 14.94 9.54
N LYS A 89 14.00 14.90 10.33
CA LYS A 89 14.03 14.36 11.70
C LYS A 89 14.43 12.88 11.71
N LEU A 90 13.81 12.07 10.86
CA LEU A 90 14.07 10.62 10.79
C LEU A 90 15.49 10.29 10.30
N LYS A 91 16.05 11.07 9.36
CA LYS A 91 17.47 10.94 8.98
C LYS A 91 18.41 11.17 10.17
N ASN A 92 18.10 12.13 11.04
CA ASN A 92 18.90 12.36 12.27
C ASN A 92 18.79 11.20 13.27
N GLU A 93 17.67 10.47 13.24
CA GLU A 93 17.46 9.22 14.00
C GLU A 93 18.06 7.98 13.31
N ARG A 94 18.73 8.16 12.15
CA ARG A 94 19.40 7.14 11.34
C ARG A 94 18.48 6.18 10.60
N TYR A 95 17.33 6.67 10.15
CA TYR A 95 16.48 5.97 9.18
C TYR A 95 16.94 6.24 7.75
N ASP A 96 16.87 5.21 6.90
CA ASP A 96 17.21 5.28 5.47
C ASP A 96 15.96 5.54 4.60
N PHE A 97 16.13 6.23 3.46
CA PHE A 97 15.06 6.66 2.54
C PHE A 97 15.49 6.57 1.08
#